data_AF-A0A7S4LIU9-F1
#
_entry.id   AF-A0A7S4LIU9-F1
#
_cell.length_a   1.000
_cell.length_b   1.000
_cell.length_c   1.000
_cell.angle_alpha   90.00
_cell.angle_beta   90.00
_cell.angle_gamma   90.00
#
_symmetry.space_group_name_H-M   'P 1'
#
loop_
_entity.id
_entity.type
_entity.pdbx_description
1 polymer ?
#
loop_
_entity_poly.entity_id
_entity_poly.type
_entity_poly.pdbx_seq_one_letter_code
_entity_poly.pdbx_strand_id
1 'polypeptide(L)'
;EVHERALDQPNYSQMYAQLCADICTRIHANKQMAEDEVEGRAQAQSALDNFRRILLNRCQQRFSEGVDSKYQQEEPKGEMTPEEQAEAEKEQKFRHRSKGNIRFIGELFKRSMLSERIMHKVVKKLLLETPHQTAQHAD
;
A
#
# COMPACT_ATOMS: atom_id res chain seq x y z
N GLU A 1 -8.35 -7.31 -5.92
CA GLU A 1 -7.39 -8.44 -5.87
C GLU A 1 -5.92 -8.01 -5.98
N VAL A 2 -5.55 -7.11 -6.91
CA VAL A 2 -4.15 -6.67 -7.12
C VAL A 2 -3.46 -6.17 -5.84
N HIS A 3 -4.14 -5.33 -5.05
CA HIS A 3 -3.59 -4.79 -3.80
C HIS A 3 -3.24 -5.91 -2.80
N GLU A 4 -4.16 -6.84 -2.51
CA GLU A 4 -3.91 -7.94 -1.58
C GLU A 4 -2.73 -8.83 -2.01
N ARG A 5 -2.64 -9.12 -3.32
CA ARG A 5 -1.53 -9.91 -3.87
C ARG A 5 -0.19 -9.19 -3.77
N ALA A 6 -0.16 -7.86 -3.92
CA ALA A 6 1.05 -7.07 -3.75
C ALA A 6 1.57 -7.07 -2.31
N LEU A 7 0.67 -7.18 -1.33
CA LEU A 7 1.02 -7.30 0.09
C LEU A 7 1.63 -8.67 0.40
N ASP A 8 1.04 -9.73 -0.12
CA ASP A 8 1.52 -11.10 0.11
C ASP A 8 2.82 -11.39 -0.64
N GLN A 9 3.02 -10.75 -1.80
CA GLN A 9 4.17 -10.96 -2.68
C GLN A 9 4.93 -9.65 -2.95
N PRO A 10 5.65 -9.11 -1.95
CA PRO A 10 6.33 -7.81 -2.06
C PRO A 10 7.26 -7.71 -3.28
N ASN A 11 7.88 -8.83 -3.68
CA ASN A 11 8.79 -8.92 -4.83
C ASN A 11 8.17 -8.53 -6.17
N TYR A 12 6.86 -8.71 -6.30
CA TYR A 12 6.13 -8.34 -7.52
C TYR A 12 5.40 -7.01 -7.41
N SER A 13 5.66 -6.21 -6.35
CA SER A 13 5.05 -4.88 -6.16
C SER A 13 5.16 -3.99 -7.40
N GLN A 14 6.32 -4.01 -8.06
CA GLN A 14 6.56 -3.22 -9.28
C GLN A 14 5.66 -3.67 -10.44
N MET A 15 5.45 -4.98 -10.60
CA MET A 15 4.58 -5.54 -11.63
C MET A 15 3.11 -5.21 -11.35
N TYR A 16 2.68 -5.34 -10.09
CA TYR A 16 1.32 -4.95 -9.70
C TYR A 16 1.08 -3.45 -9.90
N ALA A 17 2.07 -2.60 -9.61
CA ALA A 17 1.97 -1.17 -9.84
C ALA A 17 1.98 -0.82 -11.34
N GLN A 18 2.74 -1.56 -12.16
CA GLN A 18 2.68 -1.46 -13.63
C GLN A 18 1.26 -1.79 -14.13
N LEU A 19 0.67 -2.88 -13.67
CA LEU A 19 -0.68 -3.27 -14.05
C LEU A 19 -1.70 -2.15 -13.72
N CYS A 20 -1.59 -1.53 -12.55
CA CYS A 20 -2.44 -0.39 -12.20
C CYS A 20 -2.23 0.81 -13.15
N ALA A 21 -0.99 1.11 -13.54
CA ALA A 21 -0.69 2.18 -14.49
C ALA A 21 -1.19 1.86 -15.91
N ASP A 22 -1.08 0.61 -16.35
CA ASP A 22 -1.57 0.15 -17.65
C ASP A 22 -3.10 0.24 -17.74
N ILE A 23 -3.80 -0.13 -16.67
CA ILE A 23 -5.26 0.03 -16.58
C ILE A 23 -5.64 1.51 -16.72
N CYS A 24 -4.97 2.41 -15.97
CA CYS A 24 -5.19 3.85 -16.10
C CYS A 24 -4.95 4.34 -17.54
N THR A 25 -3.86 3.89 -18.17
CA THR A 25 -3.49 4.29 -19.53
C THR A 25 -4.52 3.81 -20.56
N ARG A 26 -5.01 2.58 -20.43
CA ARG A 26 -6.07 2.04 -21.31
C ARG A 26 -7.39 2.79 -21.15
N ILE A 27 -7.77 3.15 -19.93
CA ILE A 27 -8.97 3.97 -19.70
C ILE A 27 -8.81 5.35 -20.36
N HIS A 28 -7.62 5.96 -20.27
CA HIS A 28 -7.32 7.22 -20.97
C HIS A 28 -7.35 7.08 -22.49
N ALA A 29 -6.80 6.00 -23.04
CA ALA A 29 -6.85 5.74 -24.48
C ALA A 29 -8.30 5.59 -24.98
N ASN A 30 -9.15 4.88 -24.24
CA ASN A 30 -10.57 4.76 -24.57
C ASN A 30 -11.29 6.12 -24.55
N LYS A 31 -10.88 7.04 -23.67
CA LYS A 31 -11.40 8.41 -23.65
C LYS A 31 -11.03 9.19 -24.93
N GLN A 32 -9.82 9.01 -25.45
CA GLN A 32 -9.37 9.66 -26.69
C GLN A 32 -10.07 9.07 -27.92
N MET A 33 -10.35 7.76 -27.93
CA MET A 33 -11.09 7.13 -29.03
C MET A 33 -12.58 7.53 -29.07
N ALA A 34 -13.15 7.98 -27.95
CA ALA A 34 -14.54 8.44 -27.85
C ALA A 34 -14.72 9.93 -28.19
N GLU A 35 -13.76 10.53 -28.91
CA GLU A 35 -13.75 11.97 -29.23
C GLU A 35 -15.04 12.48 -29.89
N ASP A 36 -15.77 11.64 -30.63
CA ASP A 36 -17.03 12.05 -31.29
C ASP A 36 -18.27 11.98 -30.38
N GLU A 37 -18.21 11.28 -29.24
CA GLU A 37 -19.35 11.06 -28.35
C GLU A 37 -19.14 11.69 -26.97
N VAL A 38 -19.91 12.75 -26.66
CA VAL A 38 -19.85 13.48 -25.38
C VAL A 38 -20.12 12.54 -24.19
N GLU A 39 -21.04 11.59 -24.34
CA GLU A 39 -21.35 10.57 -23.32
C GLU A 39 -20.19 9.58 -23.10
N GLY A 40 -19.54 9.13 -24.17
CA GLY A 40 -18.37 8.24 -24.10
C GLY A 40 -17.19 8.86 -23.36
N ARG A 41 -16.93 10.16 -23.59
CA ARG A 41 -15.90 10.91 -22.84
C ARG A 41 -16.20 11.04 -21.36
N ALA A 42 -17.46 11.34 -21.00
CA ALA A 42 -17.89 11.44 -19.60
C ALA A 42 -17.79 10.10 -18.88
N GLN A 43 -18.16 9.01 -19.55
CA GLN A 43 -18.11 7.65 -19.00
C GLN A 43 -16.67 7.18 -18.76
N ALA A 44 -15.76 7.41 -19.71
CA ALA A 44 -14.35 7.07 -19.57
C ALA A 44 -13.68 7.87 -18.44
N GLN A 45 -14.00 9.16 -18.31
CA GLN A 45 -13.53 9.99 -17.20
C GLN A 45 -14.04 9.49 -15.84
N SER A 46 -15.34 9.17 -15.75
CA SER A 46 -15.94 8.59 -14.53
C SER A 46 -15.30 7.26 -14.15
N ALA A 47 -14.99 6.39 -15.13
CA ALA A 47 -14.30 5.12 -14.89
C ALA A 47 -12.88 5.33 -14.32
N LEU A 48 -12.14 6.29 -14.87
CA LEU A 48 -10.81 6.65 -14.40
C LEU A 48 -10.83 7.17 -12.95
N ASP A 49 -11.72 8.10 -12.66
CA ASP A 49 -11.83 8.71 -11.34
C ASP A 49 -12.28 7.68 -10.30
N ASN A 50 -13.19 6.76 -10.68
CA ASN A 50 -13.56 5.63 -9.84
C ASN A 50 -12.39 4.68 -9.58
N PHE A 51 -11.62 4.31 -10.61
CA PHE A 51 -10.47 3.43 -10.44
C PHE A 51 -9.42 4.04 -9.51
N ARG A 52 -9.06 5.31 -9.74
CA ARG A 52 -8.14 6.05 -8.87
C ARG A 52 -8.68 6.12 -7.44
N ARG A 53 -9.95 6.49 -7.27
CA ARG A 53 -10.59 6.57 -5.94
C ARG A 53 -10.56 5.23 -5.20
N ILE A 54 -10.90 4.13 -5.87
CA ILE A 54 -10.89 2.79 -5.25
C ILE A 54 -9.47 2.39 -4.84
N LEU A 55 -8.49 2.61 -5.72
CA LEU A 55 -7.08 2.30 -5.43
C LEU A 55 -6.58 3.11 -4.23
N LEU A 56 -6.87 4.42 -4.22
CA LEU A 56 -6.50 5.33 -3.14
C LEU A 56 -7.16 4.95 -1.83
N ASN A 57 -8.47 4.69 -1.83
CA ASN A 57 -9.22 4.29 -0.63
C ASN A 57 -8.68 2.99 -0.06
N ARG A 58 -8.33 2.01 -0.92
CA ARG A 58 -7.77 0.73 -0.46
C ARG A 58 -6.39 0.91 0.16
N CYS A 59 -5.53 1.73 -0.46
CA CYS A 59 -4.23 2.07 0.10
C CYS A 59 -4.36 2.82 1.43
N GLN A 60 -5.29 3.77 1.53
CA GLN A 60 -5.56 4.54 2.74
C GLN A 60 -6.12 3.68 3.87
N GLN A 61 -7.12 2.84 3.60
CA GLN A 61 -7.69 1.92 4.57
C GLN A 61 -6.60 1.04 5.19
N ARG A 62 -5.77 0.43 4.35
CA ARG A 62 -4.69 -0.47 4.79
C ARG A 62 -3.58 0.25 5.53
N PHE A 63 -3.31 1.49 5.16
CA PHE A 63 -2.37 2.32 5.87
C PHE A 63 -2.92 2.76 7.23
N SER A 64 -4.22 3.05 7.35
CA SER A 64 -4.90 3.35 8.62
C SER A 64 -5.00 2.13 9.53
N GLU A 65 -5.19 0.93 8.96
CA GLU A 65 -5.28 -0.36 9.67
C GLU A 65 -3.96 -0.84 10.30
N GLY A 66 -2.85 -0.12 10.14
CA GLY A 66 -1.69 -0.27 11.01
C GLY A 66 -0.35 -0.34 10.26
N VAL A 67 0.51 0.62 10.57
CA VAL A 67 1.97 0.43 10.52
C VAL A 67 2.34 0.13 11.97
N ASP A 68 1.76 -0.93 12.56
CA ASP A 68 1.90 -1.16 14.00
C ASP A 68 3.38 -1.25 14.37
N SER A 69 3.74 -0.58 15.46
CA SER A 69 5.08 -0.36 16.01
C SER A 69 5.87 -1.65 16.32
N LYS A 70 5.39 -2.81 15.89
CA LYS A 70 6.00 -4.13 16.05
C LYS A 70 7.03 -4.47 14.95
N TYR A 71 7.40 -3.51 14.09
CA TYR A 71 8.48 -3.69 13.11
C TYR A 71 9.81 -4.15 13.72
N GLN A 72 10.02 -3.95 15.03
CA GLN A 72 11.25 -4.29 15.74
C GLN A 72 11.12 -5.48 16.71
N GLN A 73 9.98 -6.16 16.82
CA GLN A 73 9.92 -7.34 17.68
C GLN A 73 10.81 -8.45 17.10
N GLU A 74 11.78 -8.91 17.91
CA GLU A 74 12.62 -10.06 17.59
C GLU A 74 11.76 -11.34 17.57
N GLU A 75 12.20 -12.35 16.81
CA GLU A 75 11.55 -13.65 16.90
C GLU A 75 11.71 -14.20 18.33
N PRO A 76 10.63 -14.73 18.93
CA PRO A 76 10.68 -15.28 20.27
C PRO A 76 11.72 -16.40 20.35
N LYS A 77 12.71 -16.25 21.24
CA LYS A 77 13.74 -17.26 21.52
C LYS A 77 13.27 -18.13 22.70
N GLY A 78 12.75 -19.32 22.43
CA GLY A 78 12.35 -20.28 23.45
C GLY A 78 11.35 -21.32 22.94
N GLU A 79 11.06 -22.35 23.74
CA GLU A 79 9.89 -23.21 23.51
C GLU A 79 8.61 -22.40 23.73
N MET A 80 7.77 -22.35 22.70
CA MET A 80 6.47 -21.70 22.75
C MET A 80 5.36 -22.73 22.91
N THR A 81 4.30 -22.35 23.61
CA THR A 81 3.03 -23.08 23.56
C THR A 81 2.43 -23.01 22.15
N PRO A 82 1.53 -23.94 21.77
CA PRO A 82 0.82 -23.88 20.49
C PRO A 82 0.06 -22.55 20.27
N GLU A 83 -0.45 -21.93 21.35
CA GLU A 83 -1.15 -20.65 21.29
C GLU A 83 -0.20 -19.48 21.02
N GLU A 84 0.96 -19.45 21.69
CA GLU A 84 2.01 -18.44 21.46
C GLU A 84 2.59 -18.56 20.05
N GLN A 85 2.78 -19.78 19.55
CA GLN A 85 3.25 -20.01 18.19
C GLN A 85 2.25 -19.49 17.14
N ALA A 86 0.94 -19.75 17.33
CA ALA A 86 -0.09 -19.25 16.43
C ALA A 86 -0.15 -17.71 16.42
N GLU A 87 0.07 -17.06 17.57
CA GLU A 87 0.10 -15.59 17.66
C GLU A 87 1.37 -15.02 17.01
N ALA A 88 2.52 -15.64 17.22
CA ALA A 88 3.78 -15.27 16.56
C ALA A 88 3.69 -15.38 15.03
N GLU A 89 3.07 -16.44 14.50
CA GLU A 89 2.83 -16.61 13.06
C GLU A 89 1.92 -15.51 12.48
N LYS A 90 0.84 -15.14 13.21
CA LYS A 90 -0.03 -14.02 12.79
C LYS A 90 0.75 -12.71 12.75
N GLU A 91 1.57 -12.44 13.77
CA GLU A 91 2.40 -11.25 13.84
C GLU A 91 3.43 -11.21 12.70
N GLN A 92 4.12 -12.32 12.45
CA GLN A 92 5.09 -12.42 11.36
C GLN A 92 4.42 -12.19 9.99
N LYS A 93 3.24 -12.79 9.77
CA LYS A 93 2.43 -12.58 8.57
C LYS A 93 1.99 -11.12 8.43
N PHE A 94 1.56 -10.51 9.53
CA PHE A 94 1.20 -9.09 9.53
C PHE A 94 2.40 -8.22 9.14
N ARG A 95 3.56 -8.40 9.78
CA ARG A 95 4.80 -7.66 9.46
C ARG A 95 5.23 -7.83 8.00
N HIS A 96 5.16 -9.05 7.48
CA HIS A 96 5.46 -9.35 6.08
C HIS A 96 4.55 -8.57 5.13
N ARG A 97 3.24 -8.61 5.36
CA ARG A 97 2.25 -7.90 4.54
C ARG A 97 2.39 -6.38 4.66
N SER A 98 2.74 -5.87 5.83
CA SER A 98 2.95 -4.44 6.05
C SER A 98 4.19 -3.92 5.29
N LYS A 99 5.29 -4.69 5.26
CA LYS A 99 6.44 -4.42 4.36
C LYS A 99 6.02 -4.44 2.89
N GLY A 100 5.21 -5.42 2.49
CA GLY A 100 4.62 -5.49 1.15
C GLY A 100 3.80 -4.25 0.80
N ASN A 101 2.96 -3.79 1.71
CA ASN A 101 2.14 -2.59 1.53
C ASN A 101 3.01 -1.34 1.33
N ILE A 102 4.05 -1.13 2.14
CA ILE A 102 4.97 0.01 2.00
C ILE A 102 5.63 0.00 0.62
N ARG A 103 6.15 -1.16 0.22
CA ARG A 103 6.80 -1.30 -1.10
C ARG A 103 5.81 -1.03 -2.23
N PHE A 104 4.61 -1.59 -2.16
CA PHE A 104 3.58 -1.40 -3.18
C PHE A 104 3.17 0.07 -3.30
N ILE A 105 2.95 0.75 -2.18
CA ILE A 105 2.66 2.20 -2.14
C ILE A 105 3.81 2.99 -2.79
N GLY A 106 5.06 2.68 -2.47
CA GLY A 106 6.22 3.33 -3.08
C GLY A 106 6.27 3.15 -4.60
N GLU A 107 5.98 1.96 -5.10
CA GLU A 107 5.92 1.67 -6.54
C GLU A 107 4.75 2.40 -7.24
N LEU A 108 3.59 2.53 -6.57
CA LEU A 108 2.48 3.34 -7.08
C LEU A 108 2.85 4.84 -7.13
N PHE A 109 3.55 5.35 -6.11
CA PHE A 109 4.00 6.75 -6.07
C PHE A 109 5.00 7.06 -7.19
N LYS A 110 5.99 6.19 -7.43
CA LYS A 110 6.95 6.33 -8.55
C LYS A 110 6.28 6.43 -9.92
N ARG A 111 5.04 5.95 -10.04
CA ARG A 111 4.23 5.95 -11.28
C ARG A 111 3.19 7.07 -11.31
N SER A 112 3.32 8.06 -10.42
CA SER A 112 2.38 9.18 -10.29
C SER A 112 0.93 8.75 -10.04
N MET A 113 0.74 7.57 -9.43
CA MET A 113 -0.58 7.05 -9.10
C MET A 113 -1.08 7.49 -7.72
N LEU A 114 -0.18 8.02 -6.89
CA LEU A 114 -0.48 8.58 -5.57
C LEU A 114 -0.04 10.05 -5.55
N SER A 115 -0.77 10.88 -4.82
CA SER A 115 -0.37 12.27 -4.62
C SER A 115 0.74 12.39 -3.57
N GLU A 116 1.53 13.45 -3.66
CA GLU A 116 2.56 13.80 -2.66
C GLU A 116 1.98 13.87 -1.25
N ARG A 117 0.78 14.46 -1.08
CA ARG A 117 0.08 14.53 0.21
C ARG A 117 -0.10 13.15 0.85
N ILE A 118 -0.40 12.11 0.06
CA ILE A 118 -0.53 10.74 0.57
C ILE A 118 0.85 10.19 0.92
N MET A 119 1.84 10.39 0.07
CA MET A 119 3.20 9.91 0.32
C MET A 119 3.83 10.56 1.58
N HIS A 120 3.61 11.85 1.80
CA HIS A 120 4.03 12.53 3.03
C HIS A 120 3.39 11.93 4.28
N LYS A 121 2.10 11.56 4.24
CA LYS A 121 1.46 10.84 5.34
C LYS A 121 2.12 9.49 5.57
N VAL A 122 2.43 8.76 4.49
CA VAL A 122 3.12 7.47 4.51
C VAL A 122 4.48 7.57 5.20
N VAL A 123 5.33 8.47 4.72
CA VAL A 123 6.66 8.72 5.29
C VAL A 123 6.55 9.17 6.75
N LYS A 124 5.65 10.11 7.07
CA LYS A 124 5.47 10.60 8.45
C LYS A 124 5.09 9.46 9.40
N LYS A 125 4.17 8.58 9.02
CA LYS A 125 3.80 7.42 9.86
C LYS A 125 4.98 6.46 10.05
N LEU A 126 5.70 6.15 8.98
CA LEU A 126 6.88 5.27 9.04
C LEU A 126 7.97 5.82 9.96
N LEU A 127 8.17 7.14 9.99
CA LEU A 127 9.19 7.80 10.80
C LEU A 127 8.75 8.08 12.25
N LEU A 128 7.45 8.24 12.51
CA LEU A 128 6.93 8.58 13.85
C LEU A 128 6.41 7.38 14.63
N GLU A 129 6.00 6.30 13.97
CA GLU A 129 5.55 5.06 14.61
C GLU A 129 6.64 3.98 14.67
N THR A 130 7.82 4.28 14.11
CA THR A 130 9.05 3.61 14.53
C THR A 130 9.42 4.15 15.91
N PRO A 131 9.55 3.32 16.96
CA PRO A 131 10.11 3.78 18.23
C PRO A 131 11.59 4.11 18.00
N HIS A 132 11.86 5.35 17.57
CA HIS A 132 13.20 5.91 17.64
C HIS A 132 13.43 6.32 19.09
N GLN A 133 14.21 5.53 19.82
CA GLN A 133 15.27 6.00 20.73
C GLN A 133 15.03 7.37 21.42
N THR A 134 13.98 7.51 22.23
CA THR A 134 13.91 8.58 23.25
C THR A 134 14.09 8.02 24.66
N ALA A 135 14.94 7.01 24.79
CA ALA A 135 15.49 6.55 26.06
C ALA A 135 17.01 6.62 25.95
N GLN A 136 17.56 7.85 25.99
CA GLN A 136 18.95 8.21 26.33
C GLN A 136 19.18 9.64 25.84
N HIS A 137 18.82 10.62 26.67
CA HIS A 137 19.41 11.96 26.82
C HIS A 137 18.49 12.75 27.75
N ALA A 138 18.44 12.31 29.01
CA ALA A 138 18.00 13.10 30.14
C ALA A 138 18.96 12.73 31.28
N ASP A 139 20.20 13.23 31.12
CA ASP A 139 21.10 13.58 32.21
C ASP A 139 21.24 15.10 32.17
#